data_AF-A0A516QSW9-F1
#
_entry.id   AF-A0A516QSW9-F1
#
_cell.length_a   1.000
_cell.length_b   1.000
_cell.length_c   1.000
_cell.angle_alpha   90.00
_cell.angle_beta   90.00
_cell.angle_gamma   90.00
#
_symmetry.space_group_name_H-M   'P 1'
#
loop_
_entity.id
_entity.type
_entity.pdbx_description
1 polymer ?
#
loop_
_entity_poly.entity_id
_entity_poly.type
_entity_poly.pdbx_seq_one_letter_code
_entity_poly.pdbx_strand_id
1 'polypeptide(L)'
;MILNKKIMLPSTFLLLICHIVIFYFWIFDWKKIMTPYGLTIWIVSTICGLLLYYHFKNQKSNKLILIASSLLLIISSLFMIFLGIVTGIIFVTVSSMN
;
A
#
# COMPACT_ATOMS: atom_id res chain seq x y z
N MET A 1 -5.67 7.16 26.13
CA MET A 1 -6.03 6.42 24.90
C MET A 1 -5.14 5.19 24.77
N ILE A 2 -5.57 4.06 25.35
CA ILE A 2 -4.79 2.81 25.55
C ILE A 2 -4.91 1.83 24.36
N LEU A 3 -5.56 2.23 23.27
CA LEU A 3 -5.79 1.43 22.07
C LEU A 3 -4.50 1.18 21.22
N ASN A 4 -3.37 1.77 21.62
CA ASN A 4 -2.33 2.24 20.69
C ASN A 4 -1.21 1.27 20.31
N LYS A 5 -1.21 0.00 20.73
CA LYS A 5 -0.11 -0.93 20.35
C LYS A 5 -0.59 -2.29 19.86
N LYS A 6 -1.65 -2.83 20.48
CA LYS A 6 -2.20 -4.14 20.12
C LYS A 6 -2.89 -4.18 18.76
N ILE A 7 -3.41 -3.06 18.27
CA ILE A 7 -4.16 -3.00 16.99
C ILE A 7 -3.29 -2.48 15.83
N MET A 8 -2.27 -1.66 16.13
CA MET A 8 -1.39 -1.08 15.08
C MET A 8 -0.49 -2.09 14.39
N LEU A 9 -0.01 -3.08 15.15
CA LEU A 9 0.84 -4.14 14.60
C LEU A 9 0.04 -4.98 13.59
N PRO A 10 -1.12 -5.57 13.95
CA PRO A 10 -1.90 -6.35 12.98
C PRO A 10 -2.43 -5.51 11.82
N SER A 11 -2.77 -4.22 11.99
CA SER A 11 -3.19 -3.37 10.86
C SER A 11 -2.07 -3.16 9.84
N THR A 12 -0.84 -3.00 10.31
CA THR A 12 0.32 -2.82 9.43
C THR A 12 0.64 -4.10 8.65
N PHE A 13 0.56 -5.25 9.32
CA PHE A 13 0.73 -6.55 8.66
C PHE A 13 -0.39 -6.85 7.66
N LEU A 14 -1.64 -6.54 7.99
CA LEU A 14 -2.77 -6.68 7.08
C LEU A 14 -2.55 -5.85 5.80
N LEU A 15 -2.13 -4.59 5.97
CA LEU A 15 -1.86 -3.70 4.84
C LEU A 15 -0.67 -4.15 3.99
N LEU A 16 0.36 -4.71 4.64
CA LEU A 16 1.48 -5.33 3.94
C LEU A 16 1.03 -6.52 3.08
N ILE A 17 0.16 -7.39 3.61
CA ILE A 17 -0.42 -8.50 2.86
C ILE A 17 -1.20 -7.97 1.65
N CYS A 18 -2.01 -6.92 1.82
CA CYS A 18 -2.71 -6.28 0.71
C CYS A 18 -1.74 -5.80 -0.39
N HIS A 19 -0.64 -5.15 -0.02
CA HIS A 19 0.37 -4.71 -0.98
C HIS A 19 1.06 -5.88 -1.70
N ILE A 20 1.35 -6.99 -1.01
CA ILE A 20 1.89 -8.20 -1.63
C ILE A 20 0.90 -8.80 -2.62
N VAL A 21 -0.39 -8.85 -2.27
CA VAL A 21 -1.45 -9.37 -3.15
C VAL A 21 -1.61 -8.51 -4.40
N ILE A 22 -1.59 -7.18 -4.25
CA ILE A 22 -1.61 -6.24 -5.38
C ILE A 22 -0.39 -6.46 -6.27
N PHE A 23 0.80 -6.57 -5.68
CA PHE A 23 2.02 -6.82 -6.42
C PHE A 23 2.01 -8.16 -7.17
N TYR A 24 1.47 -9.20 -6.53
CA TYR A 24 1.26 -10.50 -7.17
C TYR A 24 0.34 -10.39 -8.40
N PHE A 25 -0.82 -9.76 -8.24
CA PHE A 25 -1.73 -9.55 -9.36
C PHE A 25 -1.12 -8.68 -10.45
N TRP A 26 -0.28 -7.70 -10.08
CA TRP A 26 0.44 -6.90 -11.05
C TRP A 26 1.40 -7.72 -11.93
N ILE A 27 2.14 -8.68 -11.35
CA ILE A 27 3.05 -9.54 -12.10
C ILE A 27 2.31 -10.59 -12.92
N PHE A 28 1.41 -11.34 -12.28
CA PHE A 28 0.84 -12.55 -12.88
C PHE A 28 -0.44 -12.29 -13.68
N ASP A 29 -1.20 -11.25 -13.33
CA ASP A 29 -2.59 -11.09 -13.77
C ASP A 29 -2.96 -9.61 -13.91
N TRP A 30 -2.08 -8.81 -14.52
CA TRP A 30 -2.16 -7.34 -14.56
C TRP A 30 -3.51 -6.81 -15.11
N LYS A 31 -4.19 -7.57 -15.98
CA LYS A 31 -5.54 -7.22 -16.46
C LYS A 31 -6.58 -7.18 -15.33
N LYS A 32 -6.48 -8.06 -14.32
CA LYS A 32 -7.38 -8.04 -13.14
C LYS A 32 -7.19 -6.77 -12.33
N ILE A 33 -5.95 -6.29 -12.18
CA ILE A 33 -5.71 -5.08 -11.39
C ILE A 33 -6.20 -3.80 -12.08
N MET A 34 -6.22 -3.80 -13.41
CA MET A 34 -6.77 -2.71 -14.22
C MET A 34 -8.30 -2.70 -14.30
N THR A 35 -8.98 -3.67 -13.69
CA THR A 35 -10.43 -3.59 -13.54
C THR A 35 -10.80 -2.47 -12.55
N PRO A 36 -12.01 -1.89 -12.64
CA PRO A 36 -12.47 -0.88 -11.68
C PRO A 36 -12.35 -1.37 -10.21
N TYR A 37 -12.62 -2.65 -9.97
CA TYR A 37 -12.49 -3.27 -8.66
C TYR A 37 -11.03 -3.36 -8.20
N GLY A 38 -10.12 -3.79 -9.07
CA GLY A 38 -8.68 -3.87 -8.78
C GLY A 38 -8.06 -2.51 -8.47
N LEU A 39 -8.40 -1.50 -9.29
CA LEU A 39 -7.96 -0.12 -9.08
C LEU A 39 -8.51 0.46 -7.77
N THR A 40 -9.77 0.18 -7.44
CA THR A 40 -10.38 0.63 -6.18
C THR A 40 -9.65 0.03 -4.97
N ILE A 41 -9.38 -1.28 -4.99
CA ILE A 41 -8.63 -1.96 -3.91
C ILE A 41 -7.24 -1.33 -3.76
N TRP A 42 -6.58 -1.02 -4.88
CA TRP A 42 -5.26 -0.42 -4.88
C TRP A 42 -5.24 1.00 -4.30
N ILE A 43 -6.17 1.86 -4.72
CA ILE A 43 -6.32 3.23 -4.21
C ILE A 43 -6.64 3.21 -2.71
N VAL A 44 -7.60 2.37 -2.29
CA VAL A 44 -7.98 2.23 -0.88
C VAL A 44 -6.79 1.75 -0.03
N SER A 45 -6.02 0.77 -0.51
CA SER A 45 -4.82 0.29 0.19
C SER A 45 -3.77 1.41 0.36
N THR A 46 -3.58 2.21 -0.68
CA THR A 46 -2.61 3.32 -0.67
C THR A 46 -3.05 4.43 0.31
N ILE A 47 -4.33 4.81 0.29
CA ILE A 47 -4.89 5.80 1.23
C ILE A 47 -4.79 5.29 2.67
N CYS A 48 -5.11 4.02 2.90
CA CYS A 48 -5.06 3.41 4.22
C CYS A 48 -3.62 3.36 4.77
N GLY A 49 -2.62 3.10 3.91
CA GLY A 49 -1.20 3.17 4.26
C GLY A 49 -0.76 4.58 4.71
N LEU A 50 -1.21 5.62 3.99
CA LEU A 50 -0.96 7.02 4.35
C LEU A 50 -1.65 7.42 5.67
N LEU A 51 -2.88 6.97 5.87
CA LEU A 51 -3.65 7.25 7.10
C LEU A 51 -2.95 6.63 8.32
N LEU A 52 -2.50 5.38 8.19
CA LEU A 52 -1.72 4.71 9.23
C LEU A 52 -0.42 5.47 9.49
N TYR A 53 0.31 5.90 8.45
CA TYR A 53 1.53 6.69 8.61
C TYR A 53 1.31 7.98 9.43
N TYR A 54 0.25 8.75 9.13
CA TYR A 54 -0.07 9.95 9.90
C TYR A 54 -0.37 9.61 11.37
N HIS A 55 -1.09 8.51 11.60
CA HIS A 55 -1.37 8.01 12.93
C HIS A 55 -0.10 7.57 13.68
N PHE A 56 0.84 6.92 12.99
CA PHE A 56 2.16 6.54 13.55
C PHE A 56 2.97 7.77 13.94
N LYS A 57 2.99 8.83 13.11
CA LYS A 57 3.74 10.07 13.36
C LYS A 57 3.33 10.75 14.67
N ASN A 58 2.06 10.65 15.06
CA ASN A 58 1.53 11.30 16.26
C ASN A 58 1.70 10.48 17.56
N GLN A 59 2.25 9.27 17.51
CA GLN A 59 2.36 8.41 18.71
C GLN A 59 3.75 8.37 19.35
N LYS A 60 3.82 8.65 20.66
CA LYS A 60 5.02 8.54 21.50
C LYS A 60 5.27 7.13 22.09
N SER A 61 4.91 6.05 21.39
CA SER A 61 5.13 4.67 21.88
C SER A 61 6.50 4.11 21.43
N ASN A 62 7.00 3.04 22.07
CA ASN A 62 8.34 2.42 21.86
C ASN A 62 8.96 2.78 20.50
N LYS A 63 9.93 3.71 20.53
CA LYS A 63 10.48 4.34 19.33
C LYS A 63 10.91 3.30 18.28
N LEU A 64 11.57 2.22 18.67
CA LEU A 64 12.20 1.30 17.72
C LEU A 64 11.19 0.52 16.84
N ILE A 65 10.19 -0.13 17.45
CA ILE A 65 9.16 -0.91 16.70
C ILE A 65 8.24 0.01 15.89
N LEU A 66 7.92 1.18 16.46
CA LEU A 66 7.08 2.18 15.79
C LEU A 66 7.80 2.77 14.57
N ILE A 67 9.09 3.12 14.70
CA ILE A 67 9.92 3.60 13.60
C ILE A 67 10.02 2.53 12.51
N ALA A 68 10.35 1.28 12.87
CA ALA A 68 10.46 0.19 11.90
C ALA A 68 9.15 -0.02 11.12
N SER A 69 8.00 -0.06 11.81
CA SER A 69 6.68 -0.23 11.18
C SER A 69 6.32 0.95 10.29
N SER A 70 6.61 2.18 10.73
CA SER A 70 6.36 3.39 9.95
C SER A 70 7.23 3.47 8.70
N LEU A 71 8.51 3.11 8.80
CA LEU A 71 9.44 3.09 7.67
C LEU A 71 9.01 2.03 6.65
N LEU A 72 8.63 0.84 7.11
CA LEU A 72 8.12 -0.23 6.26
C LEU A 72 6.85 0.18 5.51
N LEU A 73 5.92 0.88 6.18
CA LEU A 73 4.73 1.45 5.54
C LEU A 73 5.06 2.52 4.50
N ILE A 74 6.01 3.42 4.79
CA ILE A 74 6.45 4.46 3.85
C ILE A 74 7.05 3.83 2.61
N ILE A 75 8.00 2.91 2.77
CA ILE A 75 8.67 2.23 1.66
C ILE A 75 7.64 1.45 0.83
N SER A 76 6.76 0.71 1.51
CA SER A 76 5.73 -0.08 0.84
C SER A 76 4.74 0.82 0.08
N SER A 77 4.29 1.92 0.67
CA SER A 77 3.38 2.86 0.00
C SER A 77 4.05 3.59 -1.16
N LEU A 78 5.31 3.98 -1.04
CA LEU A 78 6.10 4.55 -2.14
C LEU A 78 6.24 3.55 -3.29
N PHE A 79 6.49 2.28 -2.97
CA PHE A 79 6.53 1.22 -3.97
C PHE A 79 5.19 1.06 -4.69
N MET A 80 4.06 1.14 -3.97
CA MET A 80 2.72 1.09 -4.59
C MET A 80 2.47 2.27 -5.53
N ILE A 81 2.91 3.47 -5.17
CA ILE A 81 2.79 4.66 -6.03
C ILE A 81 3.64 4.49 -7.29
N PHE A 82 4.89 4.04 -7.13
CA PHE A 82 5.79 3.76 -8.25
C PHE A 82 5.17 2.73 -9.20
N LEU A 83 4.65 1.63 -8.65
CA LEU A 83 3.96 0.61 -9.40
C LEU A 83 2.76 1.19 -10.16
N GLY A 84 2.01 2.11 -9.54
CA GLY A 84 0.91 2.85 -10.16
C GLY A 84 1.33 3.61 -11.40
N ILE A 85 2.43 4.35 -11.30
CA ILE A 85 3.01 5.11 -12.42
C ILE A 85 3.42 4.17 -13.55
N VAL A 86 4.16 3.10 -13.25
CA VAL A 86 4.59 2.12 -14.25
C VAL A 86 3.39 1.49 -14.96
N THR A 87 2.34 1.16 -14.20
CA THR A 87 1.12 0.56 -14.78
C THR A 87 0.37 1.54 -15.68
N GLY A 88 0.31 2.82 -15.29
CA GLY A 88 -0.25 3.88 -16.12
C GLY A 88 0.49 4.03 -17.44
N ILE A 89 1.83 3.98 -17.41
CA ILE A 89 2.66 4.02 -18.63
C ILE A 89 2.35 2.81 -19.51
N ILE A 90 2.37 1.59 -18.95
CA ILE A 90 2.08 0.36 -19.70
C ILE A 90 0.70 0.44 -20.34
N PHE A 91 -0.31 0.91 -19.59
CA PHE A 91 -1.67 1.04 -20.10
C PHE A 91 -1.75 1.97 -21.30
N VAL A 92 -1.15 3.15 -21.21
CA VAL A 92 -1.10 4.11 -22.32
C VAL A 92 -0.38 3.51 -23.52
N THR A 93 0.78 2.89 -23.31
CA THR A 93 1.54 2.25 -24.39
C THR A 93 0.73 1.15 -25.08
N VAL A 94 0.11 0.25 -24.33
CA VAL A 94 -0.69 -0.84 -24.89
C VAL A 94 -1.94 -0.31 -25.59
N SER A 95 -2.61 0.71 -25.04
CA SER A 95 -3.76 1.35 -25.69
C SER A 95 -3.42 2.08 -26.99
N SER A 96 -2.17 2.52 -27.15
CA SER A 96 -1.68 3.20 -28.36
C SER A 96 -1.32 2.21 -29.48
N MET A 97 -1.01 0.96 -29.13
CA MET A 97 -0.68 -0.10 -30.08
C MET A 97 -1.90 -0.82 -30.65
N ASN A 98 -3.11 -0.49 -30.17
CA ASN A 98 -4.36 -1.17 -30.50
C ASN A 98 -5.39 -0.19 -31.05
#